data_AF-A0A1W1BPA4-F1
#
_entry.id   AF-A0A1W1BPA4-F1
#
_cell.length_a   1.000
_cell.length_b   1.000
_cell.length_c   1.000
_cell.angle_alpha   90.00
_cell.angle_beta   90.00
_cell.angle_gamma   90.00
#
_symmetry.space_group_name_H-M   'P 1'
#
loop_
_entity.id
_entity.type
_entity.pdbx_description
1 polymer ?
#
loop_
_entity_poly.entity_id
_entity_poly.type
_entity_poly.pdbx_seq_one_letter_code
_entity_poly.pdbx_strand_id
1 'polypeptide(L)'
;MKKLLTTILFISFFNSMVIAEDVTDKSITKLYIATFDRAPDSDGISYWLKSGLSLNEIAMSFFDQIETNKKYPQNYTNFDFVTAIYKNMFKRKADTAGQTYWVKELDDGHIIRPLFILAIMNGAKGDDSIILENKREVGTYFMYSKLNDLVQAKSVMANVTKSTDSVVQAKVLIDSYAKSVGTFSYIPKVTRQTVSYDHLGNSITDDSLKDDGYYKSGIADNYQRDDQKSVVSDMLSNLMWQDDINGTDVQKPYITTEHFKSAEYNETSGDTATTYCNALSLGGYSDWRLPTIDELMTLPIKGLPNRDSNNFPPIDKIFENIRGYNYWTSSEIADSNNNNSLIKDLNKKIWTVSFEYNHDNWLDKNSSFVFTRCVRNIKPTINHSFTRDIDNGVTKDNVTSLIWQDDYADNNNTVTNLTWIGAINYCEELTLGGYTTWRLPNFNELYFIADRTKYNPSIDTTSFKHTKSENYWTSTTIDRKKNYAWTVNFHYGYDGKGEEWQNKTKTNYIRCVRSSL
;
A
#
# COMPACT_ATOMS: atom_id res chain seq x y z
N MET A 1 70.53 9.26 -15.81
CA MET A 1 69.87 7.97 -16.12
C MET A 1 68.85 7.49 -15.06
N LYS A 2 68.24 8.38 -14.25
CA LYS A 2 67.27 8.02 -13.19
C LYS A 2 65.94 8.83 -13.23
N LYS A 3 65.58 9.38 -14.40
CA LYS A 3 64.33 10.13 -14.60
C LYS A 3 63.48 9.63 -15.78
N LEU A 4 63.79 8.46 -16.34
CA LEU A 4 63.02 7.88 -17.46
C LEU A 4 62.22 6.62 -17.09
N LEU A 5 62.25 6.16 -15.83
CA LEU A 5 61.57 4.92 -15.43
C LEU A 5 60.19 5.13 -14.77
N THR A 6 59.83 6.35 -14.38
CA THR A 6 58.55 6.62 -13.68
C THR A 6 57.39 6.97 -14.61
N THR A 7 57.67 7.32 -15.87
CA THR A 7 56.62 7.68 -16.85
C THR A 7 56.18 6.49 -17.69
N ILE A 8 57.00 5.43 -17.78
CA ILE A 8 56.67 4.20 -18.53
C ILE A 8 55.91 3.19 -17.65
N LEU A 9 56.00 3.29 -16.32
CA LEU A 9 55.26 2.40 -15.41
C LEU A 9 53.77 2.78 -15.21
N PHE A 10 53.33 3.98 -15.61
CA PHE A 10 51.92 4.38 -15.52
C PHE A 10 51.11 4.01 -16.78
N ILE A 11 51.79 3.75 -17.91
CA ILE A 11 51.16 3.41 -19.19
C ILE A 11 50.87 1.90 -19.29
N SER A 12 51.54 1.03 -18.51
CA SER A 12 51.36 -0.42 -18.59
C SER A 12 50.32 -1.01 -17.62
N PHE A 13 49.58 -0.19 -16.86
CA PHE A 13 48.53 -0.67 -15.94
C PHE A 13 47.09 -0.45 -16.44
N PHE A 14 46.91 0.11 -17.64
CA PHE A 14 45.57 0.26 -18.25
C PHE A 14 45.18 -0.90 -19.19
N ASN A 15 46.03 -1.92 -19.36
CA ASN A 15 45.73 -3.09 -20.18
C ASN A 15 45.42 -4.36 -19.38
N SER A 16 45.06 -4.22 -18.11
CA SER A 16 44.60 -5.33 -17.29
C SER A 16 43.42 -4.91 -16.43
N MET A 17 42.24 -5.19 -16.98
CA MET A 17 40.96 -5.38 -16.29
C MET A 17 40.29 -4.11 -15.74
N VAL A 18 39.68 -3.32 -16.65
CA VAL A 18 38.41 -2.66 -16.31
C VAL A 18 37.41 -3.79 -16.12
N ILE A 19 37.14 -4.19 -14.88
CA ILE A 19 35.96 -5.01 -14.60
C ILE A 19 34.77 -4.16 -15.03
N ALA A 20 34.05 -4.61 -16.06
CA ALA A 20 32.79 -3.99 -16.43
C ALA A 20 31.88 -4.04 -15.19
N GLU A 21 31.46 -2.89 -14.67
CA GLU A 21 30.53 -2.85 -13.55
C GLU A 21 29.23 -3.51 -13.98
N ASP A 22 28.73 -4.44 -13.17
CA ASP A 22 27.51 -5.17 -13.46
C ASP A 22 26.32 -4.20 -13.58
N VAL A 23 25.40 -4.51 -14.49
CA VAL A 23 24.17 -3.77 -14.66
C VAL A 23 23.23 -4.11 -13.50
N THR A 24 23.07 -3.15 -12.59
CA THR A 24 22.27 -3.27 -11.38
C THR A 24 21.40 -2.02 -11.23
N ASP A 25 20.37 -2.09 -10.40
CA ASP A 25 19.57 -0.92 -10.01
C ASP A 25 20.48 0.20 -9.48
N LYS A 26 21.53 -0.18 -8.73
CA LYS A 26 22.54 0.72 -8.17
C LYS A 26 23.39 1.41 -9.23
N SER A 27 23.96 0.66 -10.19
CA SER A 27 24.84 1.23 -11.22
C SER A 27 24.05 2.09 -12.21
N ILE A 28 22.84 1.68 -12.58
CA ILE A 28 21.94 2.49 -13.42
C ILE A 28 21.48 3.75 -12.67
N THR A 29 21.15 3.67 -11.38
CA THR A 29 20.81 4.85 -10.57
C THR A 29 21.93 5.88 -10.55
N LYS A 30 23.20 5.44 -10.38
CA LYS A 30 24.36 6.35 -10.46
C LYS A 30 24.47 7.01 -11.84
N LEU A 31 24.17 6.29 -12.91
CA LEU A 31 24.18 6.83 -14.27
C LEU A 31 23.08 7.89 -14.49
N TYR A 32 21.86 7.69 -13.93
CA TYR A 32 20.81 8.71 -13.92
C TYR A 32 21.25 9.97 -13.15
N ILE A 33 21.86 9.79 -11.98
CA ILE A 33 22.37 10.91 -11.18
C ILE A 33 23.43 11.68 -11.97
N ALA A 34 24.42 10.98 -12.52
CA ALA A 34 25.52 11.61 -13.25
C ALA A 34 25.04 12.35 -14.50
N THR A 35 24.15 11.73 -15.27
CA THR A 35 23.69 12.27 -16.56
C THR A 35 22.63 13.36 -16.38
N PHE A 36 21.64 13.13 -15.51
CA PHE A 36 20.43 13.94 -15.44
C PHE A 36 20.29 14.79 -14.17
N ASP A 37 21.08 14.51 -13.12
CA ASP A 37 20.96 15.11 -11.78
C ASP A 37 19.58 14.89 -11.15
N ARG A 38 19.08 13.65 -11.24
CA ARG A 38 17.81 13.24 -10.64
C ARG A 38 17.80 11.77 -10.26
N ALA A 39 16.87 11.39 -9.41
CA ALA A 39 16.52 10.00 -9.20
C ALA A 39 15.89 9.38 -10.46
N PRO A 40 16.10 8.08 -10.72
CA PRO A 40 15.33 7.36 -11.71
C PRO A 40 13.91 7.06 -11.21
N ASP A 41 12.98 6.90 -12.14
CA ASP A 41 11.69 6.26 -11.89
C ASP A 41 11.82 4.72 -11.99
N SER A 42 10.82 4.01 -11.44
CA SER A 42 10.81 2.54 -11.39
C SER A 42 10.79 1.89 -12.77
N ASP A 43 10.08 2.51 -13.72
CA ASP A 43 9.83 1.95 -15.05
C ASP A 43 11.11 2.05 -15.90
N GLY A 44 11.79 3.19 -15.82
CA GLY A 44 13.09 3.42 -16.42
C GLY A 44 14.13 2.41 -15.94
N ILE A 45 14.25 2.16 -14.63
CA ILE A 45 15.20 1.17 -14.10
C ILE A 45 14.84 -0.24 -14.58
N SER A 46 13.56 -0.60 -14.52
CA SER A 46 13.08 -1.91 -14.98
C SER A 46 13.38 -2.15 -16.46
N TYR A 47 13.25 -1.11 -17.31
CA TYR A 47 13.60 -1.18 -18.72
C TYR A 47 15.09 -1.50 -18.91
N TRP A 48 15.97 -0.75 -18.25
CA TRP A 48 17.42 -0.92 -18.41
C TRP A 48 17.93 -2.27 -17.89
N LEU A 49 17.41 -2.74 -16.76
CA LEU A 49 17.74 -4.06 -16.21
C LEU A 49 17.34 -5.21 -17.16
N LYS A 50 16.28 -5.04 -17.96
CA LYS A 50 15.79 -6.04 -18.90
C LYS A 50 16.35 -5.87 -20.32
N SER A 51 17.10 -4.80 -20.58
CA SER A 51 17.55 -4.44 -21.93
C SER A 51 18.58 -5.41 -22.53
N GLY A 52 19.31 -6.15 -21.69
CA GLY A 52 20.44 -7.00 -22.11
C GLY A 52 21.68 -6.20 -22.52
N LEU A 53 21.65 -4.87 -22.42
CA LEU A 53 22.76 -3.99 -22.72
C LEU A 53 23.75 -3.94 -21.56
N SER A 54 25.03 -3.79 -21.87
CA SER A 54 26.07 -3.44 -20.90
C SER A 54 25.90 -2.01 -20.39
N LEU A 55 26.48 -1.70 -19.21
CA LEU A 55 26.42 -0.34 -18.66
C LEU A 55 27.00 0.71 -19.62
N ASN A 56 28.00 0.34 -20.42
CA ASN A 56 28.56 1.19 -21.48
C ASN A 56 27.53 1.52 -22.56
N GLU A 57 26.81 0.51 -23.05
CA GLU A 57 25.77 0.68 -24.07
C GLU A 57 24.57 1.46 -23.54
N ILE A 58 24.19 1.25 -22.27
CA ILE A 58 23.17 2.05 -21.59
C ILE A 58 23.59 3.51 -21.51
N ALA A 59 24.84 3.78 -21.09
CA ALA A 59 25.37 5.14 -21.04
C ALA A 59 25.38 5.81 -22.42
N MET A 60 25.71 5.08 -23.48
CA MET A 60 25.60 5.59 -24.85
C MET A 60 24.14 5.91 -25.21
N SER A 61 23.21 4.98 -24.93
CA SER A 61 21.79 5.14 -25.24
C SER A 61 21.14 6.32 -24.52
N PHE A 62 21.63 6.71 -23.34
CA PHE A 62 21.16 7.92 -22.64
C PHE A 62 21.38 9.17 -23.50
N PHE A 63 22.43 9.25 -24.32
CA PHE A 63 22.72 10.42 -25.15
C PHE A 63 21.84 10.53 -26.39
N ASP A 64 21.14 9.46 -26.77
CA ASP A 64 20.12 9.50 -27.83
C ASP A 64 18.78 10.07 -27.33
N GLN A 65 18.61 10.21 -26.01
CA GLN A 65 17.36 10.66 -25.42
C GLN A 65 17.11 12.16 -25.63
N ILE A 66 15.85 12.53 -25.80
CA ILE A 66 15.42 13.94 -25.93
C ILE A 66 15.81 14.75 -24.68
N GLU A 67 15.75 14.15 -23.49
CA GLU A 67 16.15 14.80 -22.24
C GLU A 67 17.63 15.19 -22.26
N THR A 68 18.51 14.29 -22.70
CA THR A 68 19.96 14.55 -22.76
C THR A 68 20.29 15.60 -23.79
N ASN A 69 19.68 15.55 -24.98
CA ASN A 69 19.89 16.54 -26.03
C ASN A 69 19.40 17.94 -25.62
N LYS A 70 18.38 18.04 -24.76
CA LYS A 70 17.96 19.32 -24.16
C LYS A 70 18.92 19.81 -23.08
N LYS A 71 19.47 18.90 -22.26
CA LYS A 71 20.37 19.25 -21.15
C LYS A 71 21.79 19.58 -21.63
N TYR A 72 22.26 18.87 -22.65
CA TYR A 72 23.59 18.99 -23.26
C TYR A 72 23.44 19.10 -24.79
N PRO A 73 22.99 20.26 -25.31
CA PRO A 73 22.83 20.48 -26.75
C PRO A 73 24.16 20.36 -27.50
N GLN A 74 24.10 20.27 -28.83
CA GLN A 74 25.29 20.07 -29.69
C GLN A 74 26.39 21.13 -29.48
N ASN A 75 26.02 22.38 -29.17
CA ASN A 75 26.97 23.47 -28.89
C ASN A 75 27.41 23.55 -27.42
N TYR A 76 26.97 22.64 -26.55
CA TYR A 76 27.38 22.58 -25.16
C TYR A 76 28.87 22.23 -25.10
N THR A 77 29.70 23.06 -24.48
CA THR A 77 31.15 22.88 -24.54
C THR A 77 31.60 21.70 -23.67
N ASN A 78 32.76 21.09 -24.00
CA ASN A 78 33.33 20.04 -23.15
C ASN A 78 33.70 20.58 -21.76
N PHE A 79 34.09 21.86 -21.65
CA PHE A 79 34.32 22.52 -20.37
C PHE A 79 33.05 22.57 -19.50
N ASP A 80 31.93 23.00 -20.07
CA ASP A 80 30.65 23.06 -19.38
C ASP A 80 30.10 21.68 -19.06
N PHE A 81 30.36 20.70 -19.94
CA PHE A 81 29.99 19.30 -19.74
C PHE A 81 30.71 18.69 -18.54
N VAL A 82 32.05 18.75 -18.50
CA VAL A 82 32.83 18.29 -17.34
C VAL A 82 32.37 18.99 -16.06
N THR A 83 32.13 20.30 -16.12
CA THR A 83 31.64 21.08 -14.98
C THR A 83 30.28 20.58 -14.49
N ALA A 84 29.34 20.28 -15.39
CA ALA A 84 28.02 19.79 -15.05
C ALA A 84 28.08 18.40 -14.42
N ILE A 85 28.83 17.47 -15.02
CA ILE A 85 28.95 16.09 -14.52
C ILE A 85 29.54 16.06 -13.10
N TYR A 86 30.58 16.86 -12.81
CA TYR A 86 31.12 16.99 -11.45
C TYR A 86 30.11 17.58 -10.45
N LYS A 87 29.30 18.57 -10.87
CA LYS A 87 28.25 19.12 -10.01
C LYS A 87 27.15 18.09 -9.72
N ASN A 88 26.70 17.37 -10.75
CA ASN A 88 25.66 16.36 -10.62
C ASN A 88 26.08 15.26 -9.64
N MET A 89 27.31 14.75 -9.73
CA MET A 89 27.75 13.65 -8.85
C MET A 89 28.25 14.13 -7.49
N PHE A 90 29.02 15.22 -7.44
CA PHE A 90 29.85 15.55 -6.27
C PHE A 90 29.57 16.93 -5.66
N LYS A 91 28.63 17.70 -6.25
CA LYS A 91 28.28 19.07 -5.79
C LYS A 91 29.45 20.05 -5.74
N ARG A 92 30.47 19.81 -6.55
CA ARG A 92 31.64 20.68 -6.72
C ARG A 92 32.05 20.73 -8.18
N LYS A 93 32.98 21.62 -8.52
CA LYS A 93 33.68 21.58 -9.81
C LYS A 93 34.90 20.66 -9.70
N ALA A 94 35.40 20.18 -10.84
CA ALA A 94 36.75 19.63 -10.91
C ALA A 94 37.77 20.71 -10.49
N ASP A 95 38.91 20.30 -9.93
CA ASP A 95 40.04 21.20 -9.78
C ASP A 95 40.61 21.59 -11.16
N THR A 96 41.43 22.64 -11.21
CA THR A 96 41.95 23.18 -12.47
C THR A 96 42.71 22.14 -13.30
N ALA A 97 43.49 21.26 -12.66
CA ALA A 97 44.27 20.25 -13.36
C ALA A 97 43.36 19.15 -13.92
N GLY A 98 42.43 18.64 -13.10
CA GLY A 98 41.43 17.66 -13.53
C GLY A 98 40.52 18.17 -14.65
N GLN A 99 40.02 19.40 -14.53
CA GLN A 99 39.21 20.05 -15.57
C GLN A 99 39.99 20.14 -16.89
N THR A 100 41.24 20.59 -16.85
CA THR A 100 42.10 20.72 -18.04
C THR A 100 42.35 19.36 -18.69
N TYR A 101 42.66 18.34 -17.88
CA TYR A 101 42.90 16.99 -18.36
C TYR A 101 41.66 16.43 -19.08
N TRP A 102 40.50 16.42 -18.42
CA TRP A 102 39.30 15.81 -18.98
C TRP A 102 38.75 16.54 -20.21
N VAL A 103 38.85 17.87 -20.23
CA VAL A 103 38.47 18.65 -21.41
C VAL A 103 39.36 18.28 -22.59
N LYS A 104 40.68 18.17 -22.39
CA LYS A 104 41.60 17.76 -23.45
C LYS A 104 41.30 16.36 -23.97
N GLU A 105 41.04 15.39 -23.10
CA GLU A 105 40.70 14.02 -23.54
C GLU A 105 39.39 13.96 -24.36
N LEU A 106 38.42 14.84 -24.06
CA LEU A 106 37.18 14.96 -24.82
C LEU A 106 37.37 15.74 -26.14
N ASP A 107 38.17 16.80 -26.13
CA ASP A 107 38.44 17.64 -27.32
C ASP A 107 39.27 16.88 -28.37
N ASP A 108 40.25 16.08 -27.92
CA ASP A 108 41.09 15.24 -28.79
C ASP A 108 40.39 13.94 -29.22
N GLY A 109 39.19 13.66 -28.69
CA GLY A 109 38.41 12.47 -29.03
C GLY A 109 38.95 11.16 -28.47
N HIS A 110 39.86 11.20 -27.49
CA HIS A 110 40.36 10.00 -26.81
C HIS A 110 39.28 9.29 -25.99
N ILE A 111 38.28 10.03 -25.51
CA ILE A 111 37.11 9.50 -24.84
C ILE A 111 35.86 10.26 -25.28
N ILE A 112 34.73 9.55 -25.37
CA ILE A 112 33.43 10.16 -25.66
C ILE A 112 32.67 10.50 -24.37
N ARG A 113 31.75 11.47 -24.43
CA ARG A 113 30.98 11.95 -23.27
C ARG A 113 30.29 10.85 -22.43
N PRO A 114 29.63 9.83 -23.01
CA PRO A 114 29.08 8.71 -22.23
C PRO A 114 30.14 7.97 -21.42
N LEU A 115 31.28 7.66 -22.03
CA LEU A 115 32.35 6.91 -21.38
C LEU A 115 33.12 7.75 -20.36
N PHE A 116 33.22 9.05 -20.59
CA PHE A 116 33.74 9.99 -19.59
C PHE A 116 32.90 9.95 -18.30
N ILE A 117 31.56 9.91 -18.39
CA ILE A 117 30.70 9.80 -17.20
C ILE A 117 31.04 8.54 -16.41
N LEU A 118 31.17 7.39 -17.08
CA LEU A 118 31.53 6.13 -16.43
C LEU A 118 32.93 6.17 -15.83
N ALA A 119 33.90 6.81 -16.50
CA ALA A 119 35.25 7.00 -15.96
C ALA A 119 35.26 7.83 -14.67
N ILE A 120 34.46 8.91 -14.62
CA ILE A 120 34.34 9.73 -13.41
C ILE A 120 33.59 8.99 -12.30
N MET A 121 32.51 8.27 -12.63
CA MET A 121 31.76 7.45 -11.68
C MET A 121 32.67 6.41 -10.99
N ASN A 122 33.46 5.69 -11.78
CA ASN A 122 34.39 4.66 -11.28
C ASN A 122 35.63 5.25 -10.60
N GLY A 123 36.00 6.48 -10.95
CA GLY A 123 37.14 7.19 -10.38
C GLY A 123 36.85 7.91 -9.05
N ALA A 124 35.60 7.96 -8.60
CA ALA A 124 35.20 8.67 -7.39
C ALA A 124 35.88 8.08 -6.14
N LYS A 125 36.49 8.95 -5.32
CA LYS A 125 37.21 8.56 -4.09
C LYS A 125 36.95 9.58 -2.97
N GLY A 126 37.18 9.18 -1.72
CA GLY A 126 37.01 10.06 -0.55
C GLY A 126 35.61 10.66 -0.48
N ASP A 127 35.51 11.97 -0.22
CA ASP A 127 34.23 12.68 -0.12
C ASP A 127 33.34 12.50 -1.37
N ASP A 128 33.92 12.42 -2.56
CA ASP A 128 33.17 12.25 -3.81
C ASP A 128 32.45 10.89 -3.87
N SER A 129 33.13 9.82 -3.44
CA SER A 129 32.52 8.47 -3.36
C SER A 129 31.38 8.42 -2.35
N ILE A 130 31.51 9.13 -1.22
CA ILE A 130 30.48 9.18 -0.18
C ILE A 130 29.25 9.94 -0.70
N ILE A 131 29.45 11.10 -1.36
CA ILE A 131 28.34 11.90 -1.91
C ILE A 131 27.60 11.09 -3.00
N LEU A 132 28.33 10.44 -3.90
CA LEU A 132 27.72 9.66 -4.98
C LEU A 132 26.95 8.46 -4.42
N GLU A 133 27.47 7.78 -3.40
CA GLU A 133 26.78 6.66 -2.76
C GLU A 133 25.53 7.11 -1.98
N ASN A 134 25.61 8.23 -1.26
CA ASN A 134 24.45 8.83 -0.61
C ASN A 134 23.37 9.24 -1.62
N LYS A 135 23.76 9.85 -2.74
CA LYS A 135 22.82 10.17 -3.83
C LYS A 135 22.23 8.89 -4.42
N ARG A 136 23.03 7.84 -4.64
CA ARG A 136 22.53 6.54 -5.11
C ARG A 136 21.49 5.98 -4.13
N GLU A 137 21.76 6.00 -2.84
CA GLU A 137 20.84 5.52 -1.81
C GLU A 137 19.50 6.24 -1.87
N VAL A 138 19.52 7.57 -1.91
CA VAL A 138 18.32 8.41 -2.07
C VAL A 138 17.59 8.11 -3.37
N GLY A 139 18.31 7.94 -4.48
CA GLY A 139 17.74 7.62 -5.79
C GLY A 139 17.05 6.27 -5.82
N THR A 140 17.69 5.25 -5.24
CA THR A 140 17.05 3.94 -5.09
C THR A 140 15.84 4.01 -4.17
N TYR A 141 15.89 4.81 -3.09
CA TYR A 141 14.74 4.98 -2.19
C TYR A 141 13.56 5.64 -2.89
N PHE A 142 13.79 6.67 -3.71
CA PHE A 142 12.76 7.32 -4.53
C PHE A 142 12.13 6.33 -5.52
N MET A 143 12.95 5.55 -6.21
CA MET A 143 12.52 4.50 -7.13
C MET A 143 11.68 3.42 -6.43
N TYR A 144 12.15 2.88 -5.29
CA TYR A 144 11.41 1.88 -4.52
C TYR A 144 10.12 2.44 -3.90
N SER A 145 10.04 3.76 -3.71
CA SER A 145 8.82 4.47 -3.30
C SER A 145 7.81 4.66 -4.44
N LYS A 146 8.11 4.16 -5.65
CA LYS A 146 7.27 4.22 -6.85
C LYS A 146 6.84 5.64 -7.26
N LEU A 147 7.67 6.63 -6.95
CA LEU A 147 7.46 8.01 -7.40
C LEU A 147 7.99 8.17 -8.82
N ASN A 148 7.30 8.95 -9.65
CA ASN A 148 7.65 9.20 -11.05
C ASN A 148 7.64 10.68 -11.45
N ASP A 149 7.37 11.60 -10.52
CA ASP A 149 7.37 13.03 -10.79
C ASP A 149 8.79 13.57 -10.96
N LEU A 150 9.03 14.24 -12.09
CA LEU A 150 10.35 14.74 -12.47
C LEU A 150 10.87 15.85 -11.56
N VAL A 151 9.98 16.69 -11.03
CA VAL A 151 10.34 17.78 -10.11
C VAL A 151 10.76 17.19 -8.77
N GLN A 152 9.99 16.23 -8.27
CA GLN A 152 10.30 15.50 -7.05
C GLN A 152 11.64 14.76 -7.18
N ALA A 153 11.85 14.00 -8.27
CA ALA A 153 13.08 13.26 -8.54
C ALA A 153 14.35 14.13 -8.53
N LYS A 154 14.25 15.39 -8.95
CA LYS A 154 15.34 16.38 -8.86
C LYS A 154 15.46 16.95 -7.45
N SER A 155 14.34 17.30 -6.83
CA SER A 155 14.33 17.95 -5.51
C SER A 155 14.99 17.08 -4.42
N VAL A 156 14.76 15.76 -4.44
CA VAL A 156 15.31 14.83 -3.45
C VAL A 156 16.83 14.70 -3.56
N MET A 157 17.40 14.99 -4.74
CA MET A 157 18.84 14.96 -5.00
C MET A 157 19.56 16.26 -4.65
N ALA A 158 18.84 17.38 -4.64
CA ALA A 158 19.42 18.72 -4.57
C ALA A 158 20.27 18.94 -3.30
N ASN A 159 19.81 18.41 -2.16
CA ASN A 159 20.42 18.67 -0.85
C ASN A 159 21.26 17.52 -0.29
N VAL A 160 21.38 16.40 -1.00
CA VAL A 160 22.23 15.28 -0.57
C VAL A 160 23.70 15.72 -0.53
N THR A 161 24.41 15.38 0.53
CA THR A 161 25.83 15.70 0.77
C THR A 161 26.56 14.47 1.31
N LYS A 162 27.81 14.63 1.77
CA LYS A 162 28.52 13.56 2.47
C LYS A 162 27.95 13.23 3.85
N SER A 163 27.10 14.10 4.41
CA SER A 163 26.46 13.86 5.72
C SER A 163 25.31 12.87 5.58
N THR A 164 25.25 11.89 6.49
CA THR A 164 24.13 10.95 6.63
C THR A 164 22.81 11.67 6.91
N ASP A 165 22.82 12.81 7.61
CA ASP A 165 21.62 13.59 7.90
C ASP A 165 20.93 14.09 6.62
N SER A 166 21.72 14.41 5.59
CA SER A 166 21.17 14.83 4.30
C SER A 166 20.46 13.70 3.56
N VAL A 167 20.88 12.44 3.79
CA VAL A 167 20.18 11.25 3.28
C VAL A 167 18.87 11.04 4.03
N VAL A 168 18.90 11.16 5.36
CA VAL A 168 17.70 11.05 6.22
C VAL A 168 16.67 12.11 5.81
N GLN A 169 17.07 13.37 5.65
CA GLN A 169 16.18 14.45 5.22
C GLN A 169 15.59 14.20 3.82
N ALA A 170 16.40 13.70 2.89
CA ALA A 170 15.91 13.37 1.55
C ALA A 170 14.91 12.21 1.58
N LYS A 171 15.12 11.18 2.42
CA LYS A 171 14.16 10.08 2.62
C LYS A 171 12.85 10.57 3.25
N VAL A 172 12.93 11.44 4.26
CA VAL A 172 11.73 12.09 4.85
C VAL A 172 10.96 12.88 3.79
N LEU A 173 11.66 13.60 2.91
CA LEU A 173 11.02 14.31 1.79
C LEU A 173 10.37 13.34 0.80
N ILE A 174 11.02 12.23 0.46
CA ILE A 174 10.46 11.16 -0.38
C ILE A 174 9.20 10.58 0.27
N ASP A 175 9.25 10.27 1.56
CA ASP A 175 8.09 9.80 2.32
C ASP A 175 6.97 10.84 2.31
N SER A 176 7.31 12.13 2.39
CA SER A 176 6.32 13.20 2.29
C SER A 176 5.70 13.28 0.90
N TYR A 177 6.45 13.04 -0.17
CA TYR A 177 5.91 12.97 -1.53
C TYR A 177 5.00 11.76 -1.71
N ALA A 178 5.42 10.60 -1.20
CA ALA A 178 4.60 9.40 -1.13
C ALA A 178 3.34 9.59 -0.27
N LYS A 179 3.36 10.48 0.72
CA LYS A 179 2.21 10.89 1.54
C LYS A 179 1.35 12.01 0.93
N SER A 180 1.92 12.86 0.06
CA SER A 180 1.26 14.07 -0.49
C SER A 180 0.38 13.81 -1.71
N VAL A 181 0.38 12.58 -2.22
CA VAL A 181 -0.70 12.09 -3.06
C VAL A 181 -1.91 11.95 -2.11
N GLY A 182 -2.86 12.89 -2.22
CA GLY A 182 -3.87 13.26 -1.22
C GLY A 182 -4.36 12.18 -0.25
N THR A 183 -4.54 12.54 1.01
CA THR A 183 -5.23 11.70 2.01
C THR A 183 -6.68 11.53 1.58
N PHE A 184 -6.91 10.51 0.76
CA PHE A 184 -8.22 9.98 0.56
C PHE A 184 -8.54 9.16 1.82
N SER A 185 -9.41 9.70 2.68
CA SER A 185 -10.04 8.92 3.73
C SER A 185 -11.23 8.22 3.11
N TYR A 186 -11.15 6.89 2.99
CA TYR A 186 -12.34 6.09 2.76
C TYR A 186 -13.36 6.46 3.83
N ILE A 187 -14.55 6.89 3.38
CA ILE A 187 -15.69 7.06 4.27
C ILE A 187 -16.37 5.69 4.25
N PRO A 188 -16.34 4.93 5.35
CA PRO A 188 -17.13 3.71 5.48
C PRO A 188 -18.56 3.92 5.01
N LYS A 189 -19.22 2.86 4.52
CA LYS A 189 -20.65 2.86 4.21
C LYS A 189 -21.45 3.10 5.50
N VAL A 190 -21.56 4.38 5.88
CA VAL A 190 -22.29 4.85 7.05
C VAL A 190 -23.72 5.04 6.63
N THR A 191 -24.64 4.44 7.35
CA THR A 191 -26.04 4.39 6.93
C THR A 191 -26.80 5.65 7.32
N ARG A 192 -26.17 6.54 8.11
CA ARG A 192 -26.77 7.72 8.76
C ARG A 192 -28.09 7.41 9.47
N GLN A 193 -28.40 6.12 9.66
CA GLN A 193 -29.64 5.66 10.24
C GLN A 193 -29.70 6.14 11.68
N THR A 194 -30.89 6.59 12.08
CA THR A 194 -31.20 6.97 13.46
C THR A 194 -32.11 5.94 14.13
N VAL A 195 -32.60 4.95 13.37
CA VAL A 195 -33.53 3.88 13.78
C VAL A 195 -33.23 2.60 12.99
N SER A 196 -33.71 1.46 13.46
CA SER A 196 -33.61 0.15 12.77
C SER A 196 -34.66 -0.02 11.65
N TYR A 197 -34.43 -0.98 10.75
CA TYR A 197 -35.23 -1.27 9.55
C TYR A 197 -35.59 -2.76 9.48
N ASP A 198 -36.68 -3.12 8.80
CA ASP A 198 -36.97 -4.53 8.54
C ASP A 198 -36.05 -5.09 7.45
N HIS A 199 -36.06 -6.40 7.26
CA HIS A 199 -35.33 -7.07 6.18
C HIS A 199 -35.73 -6.61 4.76
N LEU A 200 -36.78 -5.81 4.61
CA LEU A 200 -37.26 -5.22 3.36
C LEU A 200 -36.82 -3.76 3.20
N GLY A 201 -36.10 -3.20 4.18
CA GLY A 201 -35.62 -1.81 4.17
C GLY A 201 -36.65 -0.78 4.62
N ASN A 202 -37.75 -1.18 5.24
CA ASN A 202 -38.72 -0.26 5.83
C ASN A 202 -38.30 0.12 7.24
N SER A 203 -38.42 1.40 7.62
CA SER A 203 -38.14 1.82 9.00
C SER A 203 -39.11 1.11 9.96
N ILE A 204 -38.55 0.48 11.00
CA ILE A 204 -39.34 -0.16 12.05
C ILE A 204 -39.41 0.77 13.26
N THR A 205 -40.62 1.13 13.67
CA THR A 205 -40.89 1.81 14.95
C THR A 205 -41.71 0.95 15.91
N ASP A 206 -41.93 -0.34 15.61
CA ASP A 206 -42.71 -1.30 16.39
C ASP A 206 -41.85 -2.48 16.90
N ASP A 207 -42.50 -3.53 17.44
CA ASP A 207 -41.85 -4.74 18.00
C ASP A 207 -41.42 -5.77 16.93
N SER A 208 -41.42 -5.43 15.64
CA SER A 208 -40.92 -6.32 14.59
C SER A 208 -39.39 -6.46 14.61
N LEU A 209 -38.86 -7.44 13.87
CA LEU A 209 -37.41 -7.72 13.82
C LEU A 209 -36.65 -6.55 13.18
N LYS A 210 -36.12 -5.69 14.05
CA LYS A 210 -35.24 -4.55 13.81
C LYS A 210 -33.85 -5.01 13.32
N ASP A 211 -33.64 -4.97 12.02
CA ASP A 211 -32.40 -5.27 11.27
C ASP A 211 -31.83 -3.94 10.70
N ASP A 212 -30.73 -3.95 9.95
CA ASP A 212 -30.30 -2.77 9.16
C ASP A 212 -30.93 -2.71 7.75
N GLY A 213 -31.72 -3.73 7.39
CA GLY A 213 -32.37 -3.87 6.09
C GLY A 213 -31.41 -4.25 4.96
N TYR A 214 -31.97 -4.58 3.79
CA TYR A 214 -31.18 -5.04 2.64
C TYR A 214 -30.07 -4.04 2.26
N TYR A 215 -28.90 -4.58 1.94
CA TYR A 215 -27.57 -3.98 2.05
C TYR A 215 -27.21 -2.87 1.05
N LYS A 216 -27.98 -1.77 1.04
CA LYS A 216 -27.66 -0.56 0.27
C LYS A 216 -27.99 0.75 0.97
N SER A 217 -28.54 0.74 2.18
CA SER A 217 -28.69 1.99 2.94
C SER A 217 -27.30 2.46 3.36
N GLY A 218 -26.95 3.72 3.09
CA GLY A 218 -25.58 4.25 3.18
C GLY A 218 -25.22 5.17 2.02
N ILE A 219 -23.94 5.54 1.90
CA ILE A 219 -23.45 6.18 0.67
C ILE A 219 -23.51 5.11 -0.43
N ALA A 220 -24.35 5.33 -1.45
CA ALA A 220 -24.50 4.41 -2.55
C ALA A 220 -23.16 4.22 -3.29
N ASP A 221 -22.86 2.97 -3.63
CA ASP A 221 -21.72 2.64 -4.48
C ASP A 221 -21.70 3.54 -5.72
N ASN A 222 -20.53 4.09 -6.05
CA ASN A 222 -20.36 4.95 -7.21
C ASN A 222 -19.25 4.39 -8.09
N TYR A 223 -19.53 3.24 -8.68
CA TYR A 223 -18.62 2.59 -9.61
C TYR A 223 -18.83 3.08 -11.04
N GLN A 224 -17.74 3.21 -11.79
CA GLN A 224 -17.75 3.50 -13.23
C GLN A 224 -16.89 2.48 -13.96
N ARG A 225 -17.48 1.76 -14.91
CA ARG A 225 -16.77 0.82 -15.77
C ARG A 225 -16.25 1.50 -17.04
N ASP A 226 -15.03 1.16 -17.43
CA ASP A 226 -14.48 1.47 -18.75
C ASP A 226 -14.15 0.13 -19.45
N ASP A 227 -15.06 -0.32 -20.32
CA ASP A 227 -14.95 -1.61 -21.01
C ASP A 227 -13.71 -1.69 -21.91
N GLN A 228 -13.36 -0.57 -22.57
CA GLN A 228 -12.21 -0.50 -23.47
C GLN A 228 -10.89 -0.68 -22.72
N LYS A 229 -10.86 -0.26 -21.46
CA LYS A 229 -9.71 -0.40 -20.57
C LYS A 229 -9.78 -1.62 -19.67
N SER A 230 -10.94 -2.28 -19.59
CA SER A 230 -11.23 -3.40 -18.68
C SER A 230 -10.91 -3.05 -17.22
N VAL A 231 -11.41 -1.89 -16.77
CA VAL A 231 -11.24 -1.39 -15.40
C VAL A 231 -12.56 -0.91 -14.81
N VAL A 232 -12.66 -0.98 -13.48
CA VAL A 232 -13.78 -0.41 -12.72
C VAL A 232 -13.21 0.63 -11.74
N SER A 233 -13.65 1.87 -11.86
CA SER A 233 -13.27 2.96 -10.96
C SER A 233 -14.31 3.07 -9.84
N ASP A 234 -13.86 3.08 -8.60
CA ASP A 234 -14.67 3.48 -7.45
C ASP A 234 -14.49 4.98 -7.22
N MET A 235 -15.52 5.76 -7.55
CA MET A 235 -15.50 7.21 -7.43
C MET A 235 -15.66 7.68 -5.98
N LEU A 236 -16.10 6.82 -5.06
CA LEU A 236 -16.09 7.13 -3.64
C LEU A 236 -14.68 7.02 -3.12
N SER A 237 -14.00 5.89 -3.37
CA SER A 237 -12.65 5.64 -2.84
C SER A 237 -11.50 6.23 -3.67
N ASN A 238 -11.82 6.72 -4.88
CA ASN A 238 -10.87 7.05 -5.93
C ASN A 238 -9.92 5.88 -6.27
N LEU A 239 -10.31 4.65 -5.96
CA LEU A 239 -9.61 3.44 -6.37
C LEU A 239 -10.00 3.06 -7.80
N MET A 240 -9.08 2.41 -8.49
CA MET A 240 -9.40 1.78 -9.77
C MET A 240 -8.94 0.33 -9.72
N TRP A 241 -9.85 -0.56 -10.09
CA TRP A 241 -9.72 -1.99 -10.00
C TRP A 241 -9.50 -2.60 -11.38
N GLN A 242 -8.59 -3.57 -11.43
CA GLN A 242 -8.44 -4.46 -12.56
C GLN A 242 -9.74 -5.23 -12.73
N ASP A 243 -10.29 -5.26 -13.94
CA ASP A 243 -11.48 -6.04 -14.29
C ASP A 243 -11.40 -6.63 -15.70
N ASP A 244 -10.22 -7.11 -16.09
CA ASP A 244 -10.00 -7.93 -17.29
C ASP A 244 -10.05 -9.43 -16.95
N ILE A 245 -10.02 -10.29 -17.97
CA ILE A 245 -10.12 -11.76 -17.78
C ILE A 245 -9.07 -12.32 -16.82
N ASN A 246 -7.87 -11.72 -16.80
CA ASN A 246 -6.79 -12.12 -15.89
C ASN A 246 -7.17 -11.94 -14.42
N GLY A 247 -8.03 -10.97 -14.08
CA GLY A 247 -8.59 -10.82 -12.74
C GLY A 247 -9.43 -12.01 -12.26
N THR A 248 -9.77 -12.94 -13.15
CA THR A 248 -10.48 -14.20 -12.82
C THR A 248 -9.66 -15.47 -13.03
N ASP A 249 -8.50 -15.39 -13.68
CA ASP A 249 -7.71 -16.56 -14.07
C ASP A 249 -6.31 -16.59 -13.44
N VAL A 250 -5.80 -15.44 -13.00
CA VAL A 250 -4.46 -15.36 -12.41
C VAL A 250 -4.48 -15.78 -10.94
N GLN A 251 -3.88 -16.93 -10.69
CA GLN A 251 -3.50 -17.40 -9.37
C GLN A 251 -1.98 -17.33 -9.23
N LYS A 252 -1.53 -16.68 -8.16
CA LYS A 252 -0.10 -16.54 -7.84
C LYS A 252 0.06 -16.77 -6.35
N PRO A 253 1.17 -17.34 -5.86
CA PRO A 253 1.43 -17.39 -4.43
C PRO A 253 1.78 -15.98 -3.91
N TYR A 254 1.66 -15.77 -2.60
CA TYR A 254 2.08 -14.51 -2.00
C TYR A 254 3.62 -14.39 -1.92
N ILE A 255 4.30 -15.50 -1.59
CA ILE A 255 5.75 -15.67 -1.73
C ILE A 255 6.06 -16.99 -2.45
N THR A 256 7.24 -17.11 -3.06
CA THR A 256 7.63 -18.34 -3.74
C THR A 256 7.75 -19.52 -2.76
N THR A 257 7.59 -20.74 -3.27
CA THR A 257 7.82 -21.96 -2.48
C THR A 257 9.25 -22.01 -1.91
N GLU A 258 10.22 -21.43 -2.61
CA GLU A 258 11.61 -21.33 -2.17
C GLU A 258 11.73 -20.40 -0.95
N HIS A 259 11.24 -19.16 -1.05
CA HIS A 259 11.24 -18.19 0.06
C HIS A 259 10.48 -18.72 1.27
N PHE A 260 9.36 -19.44 1.05
CA PHE A 260 8.63 -20.05 2.16
C PHE A 260 9.44 -21.15 2.86
N LYS A 261 10.18 -21.98 2.12
CA LYS A 261 11.02 -23.04 2.68
C LYS A 261 12.28 -22.50 3.37
N SER A 262 12.85 -21.39 2.88
CA SER A 262 13.99 -20.69 3.48
C SER A 262 13.62 -19.81 4.67
N ALA A 263 12.32 -19.71 5.00
CA ALA A 263 11.77 -18.83 6.04
C ALA A 263 11.94 -17.32 5.75
N GLU A 264 12.06 -16.94 4.48
CA GLU A 264 12.10 -15.55 4.00
C GLU A 264 10.68 -15.02 3.77
N TYR A 265 9.84 -15.00 4.81
CA TYR A 265 8.40 -14.75 4.67
C TYR A 265 8.00 -13.34 4.21
N ASN A 266 8.94 -12.42 4.11
CA ASN A 266 8.72 -11.05 3.64
C ASN A 266 9.27 -10.81 2.22
N GLU A 267 9.93 -11.81 1.63
CA GLU A 267 10.52 -11.70 0.30
C GLU A 267 9.48 -12.04 -0.77
N THR A 268 8.95 -10.99 -1.40
CA THR A 268 7.87 -11.09 -2.39
C THR A 268 8.37 -11.08 -3.84
N SER A 269 9.69 -11.09 -4.07
CA SER A 269 10.25 -11.26 -5.41
C SER A 269 9.96 -12.64 -6.02
N GLY A 270 10.21 -12.77 -7.33
CA GLY A 270 9.89 -13.97 -8.11
C GLY A 270 8.51 -13.91 -8.75
N ASP A 271 7.90 -15.08 -9.00
CA ASP A 271 6.55 -15.18 -9.56
C ASP A 271 5.49 -15.17 -8.46
N THR A 272 5.06 -13.98 -8.06
CA THR A 272 4.15 -13.75 -6.91
C THR A 272 3.00 -12.82 -7.28
N ALA A 273 2.00 -12.73 -6.41
CA ALA A 273 0.88 -11.80 -6.57
C ALA A 273 1.34 -10.34 -6.62
N THR A 274 2.34 -9.99 -5.80
CA THR A 274 2.92 -8.64 -5.75
C THR A 274 3.66 -8.30 -7.04
N THR A 275 4.53 -9.19 -7.54
CA THR A 275 5.26 -8.93 -8.78
C THR A 275 4.35 -8.93 -10.00
N TYR A 276 3.30 -9.76 -10.00
CA TYR A 276 2.25 -9.71 -11.02
C TYR A 276 1.59 -8.33 -11.07
N CYS A 277 1.08 -7.83 -9.93
CA CYS A 277 0.43 -6.51 -9.92
C CYS A 277 1.39 -5.38 -10.26
N ASN A 278 2.63 -5.41 -9.78
CA ASN A 278 3.62 -4.38 -10.09
C ASN A 278 4.04 -4.36 -11.57
N ALA A 279 3.89 -5.48 -12.29
CA ALA A 279 4.23 -5.59 -13.69
C ALA A 279 3.02 -5.41 -14.63
N LEU A 280 1.80 -5.31 -14.08
CA LEU A 280 0.58 -5.16 -14.85
C LEU A 280 0.58 -3.83 -15.60
N SER A 281 0.31 -3.88 -16.90
CA SER A 281 -0.03 -2.71 -17.72
C SER A 281 -1.41 -2.92 -18.30
N LEU A 282 -2.39 -2.15 -17.80
CA LEU A 282 -3.81 -2.30 -18.13
C LEU A 282 -4.47 -0.92 -18.21
N GLY A 283 -5.32 -0.71 -19.22
CA GLY A 283 -6.05 0.54 -19.40
C GLY A 283 -5.17 1.77 -19.66
N GLY A 284 -3.90 1.58 -20.05
CA GLY A 284 -2.92 2.67 -20.19
C GLY A 284 -2.22 3.06 -18.89
N TYR A 285 -2.28 2.23 -17.85
CA TYR A 285 -1.69 2.48 -16.54
C TYR A 285 -0.72 1.37 -16.12
N SER A 286 0.36 1.73 -15.44
CA SER A 286 1.44 0.83 -14.97
C SER A 286 1.69 0.87 -13.45
N ASP A 287 0.93 1.68 -12.70
CA ASP A 287 1.06 1.90 -11.26
C ASP A 287 0.16 0.95 -10.42
N TRP A 288 -0.08 -0.25 -10.94
CA TRP A 288 -0.89 -1.27 -10.28
C TRP A 288 -0.18 -1.88 -9.06
N ARG A 289 -0.97 -2.29 -8.07
CA ARG A 289 -0.48 -2.90 -6.83
C ARG A 289 -1.50 -3.89 -6.27
N LEU A 290 -1.05 -4.72 -5.35
CA LEU A 290 -1.92 -5.58 -4.57
C LEU A 290 -2.75 -4.74 -3.56
N PRO A 291 -4.06 -4.96 -3.42
CA PRO A 291 -4.91 -4.18 -2.52
C PRO A 291 -4.61 -4.49 -1.05
N THR A 292 -4.95 -3.59 -0.13
CA THR A 292 -5.04 -3.94 1.30
C THR A 292 -6.31 -4.70 1.61
N ILE A 293 -6.38 -5.27 2.81
CA ILE A 293 -7.61 -5.88 3.33
C ILE A 293 -8.75 -4.86 3.38
N ASP A 294 -8.45 -3.65 3.85
CA ASP A 294 -9.40 -2.55 3.96
C ASP A 294 -9.96 -2.12 2.59
N GLU A 295 -9.11 -2.06 1.56
CA GLU A 295 -9.55 -1.75 0.19
C GLU A 295 -10.38 -2.88 -0.38
N LEU A 296 -9.92 -4.13 -0.25
CA LEU A 296 -10.57 -5.28 -0.88
C LEU A 296 -11.92 -5.62 -0.24
N MET A 297 -12.07 -5.36 1.07
CA MET A 297 -13.32 -5.53 1.81
C MET A 297 -14.37 -4.45 1.51
N THR A 298 -14.07 -3.45 0.68
CA THR A 298 -15.08 -2.51 0.18
C THR A 298 -15.97 -3.09 -0.92
N LEU A 299 -15.48 -4.10 -1.65
CA LEU A 299 -16.19 -4.70 -2.79
C LEU A 299 -17.33 -5.64 -2.38
N PRO A 300 -17.14 -6.53 -1.38
CA PRO A 300 -18.19 -7.44 -0.96
C PRO A 300 -19.38 -6.70 -0.34
N ILE A 301 -20.58 -7.08 -0.76
CA ILE A 301 -21.84 -6.57 -0.22
C ILE A 301 -22.30 -7.55 0.85
N LYS A 302 -21.99 -7.26 2.11
CA LYS A 302 -22.37 -8.08 3.27
C LYS A 302 -23.89 -8.29 3.32
N GLY A 303 -24.34 -9.38 3.95
CA GLY A 303 -25.76 -9.74 3.99
C GLY A 303 -26.34 -10.35 2.70
N LEU A 304 -25.72 -10.19 1.52
CA LEU A 304 -26.13 -10.93 0.31
C LEU A 304 -25.82 -12.43 0.41
N PRO A 305 -26.54 -13.28 -0.34
CA PRO A 305 -26.19 -14.69 -0.46
C PRO A 305 -24.77 -14.87 -1.01
N ASN A 306 -24.04 -15.86 -0.51
CA ASN A 306 -22.72 -16.26 -1.00
C ASN A 306 -22.60 -16.30 -2.53
N ARG A 307 -23.68 -16.70 -3.22
CA ARG A 307 -23.81 -16.59 -4.67
C ARG A 307 -25.24 -16.24 -5.07
N ASP A 308 -25.44 -15.52 -6.17
CA ASP A 308 -26.79 -15.35 -6.73
C ASP A 308 -27.27 -16.60 -7.49
N SER A 309 -28.46 -16.55 -8.11
CA SER A 309 -29.00 -17.67 -8.89
C SER A 309 -28.13 -18.08 -10.08
N ASN A 310 -27.24 -17.18 -10.53
CA ASN A 310 -26.29 -17.40 -11.63
C ASN A 310 -24.88 -17.70 -11.12
N ASN A 311 -24.75 -18.07 -9.84
CA ASN A 311 -23.48 -18.43 -9.21
C ASN A 311 -22.48 -17.25 -9.08
N PHE A 312 -22.96 -16.01 -9.21
CA PHE A 312 -22.16 -14.77 -9.12
C PHE A 312 -21.92 -14.38 -7.66
N PRO A 313 -20.70 -13.96 -7.26
CA PRO A 313 -20.40 -13.57 -5.88
C PRO A 313 -21.21 -12.34 -5.42
N PRO A 314 -21.33 -12.07 -4.11
CA PRO A 314 -22.09 -10.94 -3.57
C PRO A 314 -21.30 -9.63 -3.71
N ILE A 315 -21.04 -9.22 -4.94
CA ILE A 315 -20.34 -7.99 -5.32
C ILE A 315 -21.21 -7.24 -6.33
N ASP A 316 -20.99 -5.95 -6.52
CA ASP A 316 -21.70 -5.19 -7.54
C ASP A 316 -21.46 -5.80 -8.95
N LYS A 317 -22.54 -5.95 -9.72
CA LYS A 317 -22.51 -6.61 -11.04
C LYS A 317 -21.75 -5.83 -12.10
N ILE A 318 -21.35 -4.59 -11.80
CA ILE A 318 -20.44 -3.80 -12.64
C ILE A 318 -19.06 -4.45 -12.78
N PHE A 319 -18.65 -5.30 -11.83
CA PHE A 319 -17.44 -6.13 -11.96
C PHE A 319 -17.79 -7.37 -12.77
N GLU A 320 -17.43 -7.39 -14.05
CA GLU A 320 -17.80 -8.51 -14.93
C GLU A 320 -16.80 -9.66 -14.84
N ASN A 321 -15.56 -9.37 -14.50
CA ASN A 321 -14.48 -10.35 -14.44
C ASN A 321 -14.13 -10.65 -13.00
N ILE A 322 -15.06 -11.25 -12.24
CA ILE A 322 -14.86 -11.65 -10.85
C ILE A 322 -15.37 -13.06 -10.54
N ARG A 323 -14.67 -13.79 -9.67
CA ARG A 323 -15.06 -15.12 -9.20
C ARG A 323 -15.17 -15.16 -7.68
N GLY A 324 -16.11 -15.95 -7.16
CA GLY A 324 -16.21 -16.25 -5.73
C GLY A 324 -15.10 -17.21 -5.29
N TYR A 325 -13.96 -16.67 -4.88
CA TYR A 325 -12.80 -17.38 -4.30
C TYR A 325 -12.05 -16.44 -3.34
N ASN A 326 -10.94 -16.91 -2.76
CA ASN A 326 -10.02 -16.08 -1.99
C ASN A 326 -9.14 -15.23 -2.91
N TYR A 327 -8.95 -13.98 -2.52
CA TYR A 327 -8.05 -13.02 -3.17
C TYR A 327 -7.02 -12.51 -2.17
N TRP A 328 -5.79 -12.33 -2.66
CA TRP A 328 -4.71 -11.82 -1.84
C TRP A 328 -4.89 -10.35 -1.48
N THR A 329 -4.43 -10.02 -0.27
CA THR A 329 -4.21 -8.63 0.15
C THR A 329 -2.72 -8.42 0.46
N SER A 330 -2.30 -7.18 0.52
CA SER A 330 -0.97 -6.73 0.95
C SER A 330 -0.89 -6.47 2.46
N SER A 331 -1.94 -6.79 3.21
CA SER A 331 -2.03 -6.49 4.65
C SER A 331 -1.47 -7.64 5.46
N GLU A 332 -0.47 -7.33 6.29
CA GLU A 332 0.08 -8.30 7.25
C GLU A 332 -0.83 -8.44 8.47
N ILE A 333 -0.67 -9.55 9.19
CA ILE A 333 -1.39 -9.80 10.43
C ILE A 333 -0.60 -9.18 11.57
N ALA A 334 -1.26 -8.40 12.44
CA ALA A 334 -0.62 -7.83 13.62
C ALA A 334 -0.06 -8.93 14.54
N ASP A 335 1.23 -8.87 14.83
CA ASP A 335 1.96 -9.86 15.63
C ASP A 335 1.83 -9.58 17.14
N SER A 336 1.54 -10.63 17.92
CA SER A 336 1.61 -10.62 19.37
C SER A 336 3.03 -10.98 19.85
N ASN A 337 3.99 -10.06 19.78
CA ASN A 337 5.29 -10.16 20.47
C ASN A 337 5.79 -11.60 20.74
N ASN A 338 6.14 -12.40 19.71
CA ASN A 338 6.97 -13.64 19.75
C ASN A 338 6.78 -14.70 20.88
N ASN A 339 5.81 -14.59 21.78
CA ASN A 339 5.77 -15.36 23.04
C ASN A 339 4.45 -16.12 23.25
N ASN A 340 3.47 -16.01 22.36
CA ASN A 340 2.26 -16.82 22.43
C ASN A 340 2.45 -18.14 21.66
N SER A 341 2.64 -19.25 22.37
CA SER A 341 2.92 -20.57 21.77
C SER A 341 1.76 -21.18 20.99
N LEU A 342 0.59 -20.54 20.96
CA LEU A 342 -0.61 -21.05 20.26
C LEU A 342 -0.62 -20.72 18.75
N ILE A 343 0.16 -19.73 18.28
CA ILE A 343 0.27 -19.43 16.84
C ILE A 343 1.71 -19.07 16.46
N LYS A 344 2.60 -20.07 16.46
CA LYS A 344 4.02 -19.92 16.08
C LYS A 344 4.28 -19.54 14.61
N ASP A 345 3.22 -19.35 13.82
CA ASP A 345 3.27 -19.31 12.36
C ASP A 345 2.56 -18.08 11.74
N LEU A 346 2.20 -17.04 12.51
CA LEU A 346 1.53 -15.85 11.95
C LEU A 346 2.34 -15.16 10.86
N ASN A 347 3.67 -15.16 10.97
CA ASN A 347 4.56 -14.64 9.93
C ASN A 347 4.46 -15.39 8.59
N LYS A 348 3.99 -16.65 8.61
CA LYS A 348 3.72 -17.48 7.43
C LYS A 348 2.36 -17.17 6.80
N LYS A 349 1.51 -16.41 7.48
CA LYS A 349 0.12 -16.15 7.10
C LYS A 349 -0.04 -14.74 6.54
N ILE A 350 -1.07 -14.53 5.76
CA ILE A 350 -1.47 -13.21 5.29
C ILE A 350 -2.99 -13.09 5.09
N TRP A 351 -3.52 -11.89 5.26
CA TRP A 351 -4.92 -11.58 5.02
C TRP A 351 -5.35 -11.84 3.57
N THR A 352 -6.54 -12.41 3.45
CA THR A 352 -7.25 -12.71 2.22
C THR A 352 -8.71 -12.34 2.37
N VAL A 353 -9.36 -12.03 1.25
CA VAL A 353 -10.81 -11.82 1.19
C VAL A 353 -11.43 -12.91 0.35
N SER A 354 -12.40 -13.61 0.92
CA SER A 354 -13.23 -14.58 0.23
C SER A 354 -14.45 -13.90 -0.34
N PHE A 355 -14.52 -13.81 -1.67
CA PHE A 355 -15.73 -13.32 -2.35
C PHE A 355 -16.82 -14.38 -2.44
N GLU A 356 -16.52 -15.66 -2.23
CA GLU A 356 -17.55 -16.70 -2.17
C GLU A 356 -18.35 -16.61 -0.89
N TYR A 357 -17.67 -16.45 0.23
CA TYR A 357 -18.29 -16.48 1.55
C TYR A 357 -18.45 -15.08 2.14
N ASN A 358 -17.97 -14.06 1.42
CA ASN A 358 -18.04 -12.67 1.83
C ASN A 358 -17.39 -12.49 3.21
N HIS A 359 -16.18 -13.03 3.40
CA HIS A 359 -15.48 -12.95 4.69
C HIS A 359 -13.99 -12.69 4.50
N ASP A 360 -13.34 -12.17 5.54
CA ASP A 360 -11.88 -12.10 5.59
C ASP A 360 -11.30 -13.28 6.38
N ASN A 361 -10.12 -13.74 5.98
CA ASN A 361 -9.42 -14.84 6.67
C ASN A 361 -7.93 -14.77 6.31
N TRP A 362 -7.12 -15.62 6.92
CA TRP A 362 -5.72 -15.77 6.59
C TRP A 362 -5.42 -17.11 5.91
N LEU A 363 -4.49 -17.09 4.97
CA LEU A 363 -3.95 -18.29 4.33
C LEU A 363 -2.42 -18.29 4.44
N ASP A 364 -1.80 -19.46 4.26
CA ASP A 364 -0.33 -19.53 4.17
C ASP A 364 0.16 -18.78 2.94
N LYS A 365 1.23 -18.01 3.08
CA LYS A 365 1.82 -17.18 2.02
C LYS A 365 2.26 -17.98 0.78
N ASN A 366 2.46 -19.31 0.90
CA ASN A 366 2.77 -20.19 -0.23
C ASN A 366 1.54 -20.90 -0.84
N SER A 367 0.31 -20.56 -0.42
CA SER A 367 -0.90 -21.17 -0.96
C SER A 367 -1.01 -20.90 -2.46
N SER A 368 -1.19 -21.95 -3.27
CA SER A 368 -1.17 -21.86 -4.73
C SER A 368 -2.53 -21.56 -5.38
N PHE A 369 -3.63 -21.55 -4.60
CA PHE A 369 -5.01 -21.48 -5.12
C PHE A 369 -5.72 -20.19 -4.71
N VAL A 370 -5.01 -19.07 -4.74
CA VAL A 370 -5.55 -17.77 -4.35
C VAL A 370 -5.38 -16.80 -5.52
N PHE A 371 -6.46 -16.09 -5.84
CA PHE A 371 -6.52 -15.21 -7.00
C PHE A 371 -5.85 -13.87 -6.70
N THR A 372 -5.38 -13.22 -7.75
CA THR A 372 -4.77 -11.89 -7.67
C THR A 372 -5.61 -10.90 -8.47
N ARG A 373 -6.13 -9.88 -7.79
CA ARG A 373 -6.73 -8.70 -8.41
C ARG A 373 -5.93 -7.49 -8.00
N CYS A 374 -5.54 -6.67 -8.98
CA CYS A 374 -4.78 -5.48 -8.72
C CYS A 374 -5.69 -4.26 -8.57
N VAL A 375 -5.23 -3.31 -7.76
CA VAL A 375 -5.83 -1.99 -7.58
C VAL A 375 -4.76 -0.95 -7.87
N ARG A 376 -5.17 0.25 -8.28
CA ARG A 376 -4.28 1.40 -8.47
C ARG A 376 -4.87 2.67 -7.86
N ASN A 377 -4.12 3.76 -7.99
CA ASN A 377 -4.29 5.04 -7.30
C ASN A 377 -3.87 4.99 -5.83
N ILE A 378 -3.97 6.17 -5.19
CA ILE A 378 -3.55 6.44 -3.82
C ILE A 378 -4.17 5.42 -2.90
N LYS A 379 -3.32 4.73 -2.13
CA LYS A 379 -3.76 3.84 -1.06
C LYS A 379 -4.59 4.65 -0.06
N PRO A 380 -5.93 4.46 0.00
CA PRO A 380 -6.75 5.05 1.05
C PRO A 380 -6.13 4.63 2.37
N THR A 381 -5.85 5.59 3.21
CA THR A 381 -5.62 5.29 4.62
C THR A 381 -6.99 5.41 5.27
N ILE A 382 -7.47 4.34 5.90
CA ILE A 382 -8.54 4.50 6.87
C ILE A 382 -7.95 5.37 7.97
N ASN A 383 -8.32 6.64 7.96
CA ASN A 383 -7.89 7.58 8.96
C ASN A 383 -8.78 7.37 10.18
N HIS A 384 -8.39 6.45 11.06
CA HIS A 384 -9.02 6.32 12.36
C HIS A 384 -8.74 7.60 13.17
N SER A 385 -9.67 8.54 13.11
CA SER A 385 -9.62 9.76 13.89
C SER A 385 -10.80 9.75 14.85
N PHE A 386 -10.52 9.48 16.12
CA PHE A 386 -11.55 9.39 17.14
C PHE A 386 -11.30 10.46 18.22
N THR A 387 -12.37 11.02 18.75
CA THR A 387 -12.36 11.93 19.89
C THR A 387 -13.21 11.32 21.00
N ARG A 388 -12.57 10.92 22.09
CA ARG A 388 -13.27 10.38 23.26
C ARG A 388 -13.80 11.50 24.14
N ASP A 389 -15.08 11.43 24.48
CA ASP A 389 -15.74 12.25 25.47
C ASP A 389 -15.97 11.41 26.73
N ILE A 390 -15.07 11.60 27.71
CA ILE A 390 -15.06 10.80 28.94
C ILE A 390 -16.26 11.08 29.83
N ASP A 391 -16.75 12.32 29.86
CA ASP A 391 -17.81 12.75 30.76
C ASP A 391 -19.17 12.20 30.30
N ASN A 392 -19.33 12.01 28.99
CA ASN A 392 -20.54 11.47 28.39
C ASN A 392 -20.46 9.97 28.05
N GLY A 393 -19.29 9.32 28.24
CA GLY A 393 -19.11 7.90 27.94
C GLY A 393 -19.25 7.56 26.46
N VAL A 394 -18.81 8.46 25.57
CA VAL A 394 -18.97 8.29 24.12
C VAL A 394 -17.67 8.58 23.38
N THR A 395 -17.56 8.02 22.17
CA THR A 395 -16.43 8.25 21.27
C THR A 395 -16.94 8.71 19.92
N LYS A 396 -16.54 9.91 19.50
CA LYS A 396 -16.87 10.48 18.21
C LYS A 396 -15.86 10.03 17.17
N ASP A 397 -16.32 9.48 16.06
CA ASP A 397 -15.55 9.31 14.85
C ASP A 397 -15.53 10.63 14.07
N ASN A 398 -14.35 11.24 13.93
CA ASN A 398 -14.18 12.52 13.26
C ASN A 398 -14.24 12.42 11.73
N VAL A 399 -14.15 11.20 11.16
CA VAL A 399 -14.26 10.97 9.71
C VAL A 399 -15.71 10.73 9.32
N THR A 400 -16.40 9.82 10.01
CA THR A 400 -17.80 9.48 9.67
C THR A 400 -18.82 10.39 10.36
N SER A 401 -18.39 11.13 11.38
CA SER A 401 -19.27 11.86 12.31
C SER A 401 -20.25 10.96 13.07
N LEU A 402 -20.00 9.64 13.11
CA LEU A 402 -20.72 8.72 14.00
C LEU A 402 -20.27 8.93 15.45
N ILE A 403 -21.20 8.67 16.38
CA ILE A 403 -20.91 8.64 17.81
C ILE A 403 -21.13 7.22 18.29
N TRP A 404 -20.15 6.71 19.00
CA TRP A 404 -20.10 5.35 19.49
C TRP A 404 -20.24 5.33 21.00
N GLN A 405 -20.95 4.34 21.51
CA GLN A 405 -20.96 4.03 22.93
C GLN A 405 -19.54 3.65 23.35
N ASP A 406 -19.01 4.28 24.39
CA ASP A 406 -17.77 3.90 25.09
C ASP A 406 -17.94 4.19 26.59
N ASP A 407 -19.05 3.72 27.16
CA ASP A 407 -19.38 3.83 28.58
C ASP A 407 -19.15 2.49 29.31
N TYR A 408 -19.09 2.57 30.64
CA TYR A 408 -19.04 1.39 31.49
C TYR A 408 -20.46 0.91 31.81
N ALA A 409 -20.70 -0.39 31.60
CA ALA A 409 -21.75 -1.12 32.28
C ALA A 409 -21.25 -1.58 33.67
N ASP A 410 -21.91 -1.06 34.71
CA ASP A 410 -21.86 -1.41 36.13
C ASP A 410 -20.50 -1.33 36.87
N ASN A 411 -20.60 -1.21 38.20
CA ASN A 411 -19.48 -1.16 39.13
C ASN A 411 -18.60 -2.44 39.15
N ASN A 412 -18.88 -3.43 38.29
CA ASN A 412 -18.15 -4.69 38.16
C ASN A 412 -17.44 -4.86 36.82
N ASN A 413 -17.37 -3.83 35.96
CA ASN A 413 -16.52 -3.83 34.77
C ASN A 413 -16.96 -4.85 33.68
N THR A 414 -18.26 -5.14 33.64
CA THR A 414 -18.85 -6.17 32.77
C THR A 414 -19.38 -5.53 31.49
N VAL A 415 -18.64 -5.60 30.39
CA VAL A 415 -19.18 -5.19 29.07
C VAL A 415 -20.35 -6.11 28.72
N THR A 416 -21.50 -5.51 28.40
CA THR A 416 -22.76 -6.22 28.14
C THR A 416 -22.62 -7.20 26.98
N ASN A 417 -23.04 -8.44 27.19
CA ASN A 417 -23.26 -9.41 26.11
C ASN A 417 -24.71 -9.92 26.17
N LEU A 418 -25.38 -9.97 25.03
CA LEU A 418 -26.78 -10.40 24.91
C LEU A 418 -26.96 -11.23 23.64
N THR A 419 -28.13 -11.86 23.51
CA THR A 419 -28.60 -12.41 22.23
C THR A 419 -28.75 -11.29 21.20
N TRP A 420 -28.79 -11.63 19.92
CA TRP A 420 -28.86 -10.62 18.86
C TRP A 420 -30.06 -9.68 19.01
N ILE A 421 -31.25 -10.23 19.29
CA ILE A 421 -32.45 -9.41 19.57
C ILE A 421 -32.31 -8.59 20.86
N GLY A 422 -31.67 -9.15 21.89
CA GLY A 422 -31.38 -8.41 23.12
C GLY A 422 -30.43 -7.24 22.88
N ALA A 423 -29.45 -7.40 21.99
CA ALA A 423 -28.50 -6.35 21.62
C ALA A 423 -29.17 -5.19 20.88
N ILE A 424 -30.09 -5.50 19.97
CA ILE A 424 -30.91 -4.50 19.28
C ILE A 424 -31.74 -3.71 20.28
N ASN A 425 -32.51 -4.41 21.14
CA ASN A 425 -33.37 -3.76 22.13
C ASN A 425 -32.55 -2.90 23.10
N TYR A 426 -31.41 -3.41 23.56
CA TYR A 426 -30.48 -2.67 24.41
C TYR A 426 -30.05 -1.34 23.78
N CYS A 427 -29.65 -1.36 22.51
CA CYS A 427 -29.24 -0.13 21.84
C CYS A 427 -30.40 0.83 21.61
N GLU A 428 -31.57 0.35 21.24
CA GLU A 428 -32.74 1.19 20.97
C GLU A 428 -33.31 1.85 22.24
N GLU A 429 -33.12 1.22 23.40
CA GLU A 429 -33.53 1.75 24.71
C GLU A 429 -32.43 2.58 25.41
N LEU A 430 -31.21 2.58 24.86
CA LEU A 430 -30.06 3.23 25.48
C LEU A 430 -30.26 4.75 25.58
N THR A 431 -30.04 5.30 26.77
CA THR A 431 -29.89 6.73 27.00
C THR A 431 -28.49 7.00 27.54
N LEU A 432 -27.63 7.64 26.75
CA LEU A 432 -26.22 7.85 27.08
C LEU A 432 -25.71 9.18 26.50
N GLY A 433 -24.94 9.95 27.27
CA GLY A 433 -24.38 11.23 26.81
C GLY A 433 -25.42 12.27 26.40
N GLY A 434 -26.63 12.20 26.95
CA GLY A 434 -27.77 13.05 26.57
C GLY A 434 -28.50 12.62 25.29
N TYR A 435 -28.17 11.43 24.75
CA TYR A 435 -28.69 10.90 23.49
C TYR A 435 -29.60 9.69 23.70
N THR A 436 -30.67 9.59 22.91
CA THR A 436 -31.68 8.50 22.96
C THR A 436 -31.89 7.78 21.62
N THR A 437 -31.15 8.15 20.56
CA THR A 437 -31.33 7.60 19.20
C THR A 437 -30.20 6.63 18.85
N TRP A 438 -29.94 5.72 19.78
CA TRP A 438 -28.91 4.71 19.65
C TRP A 438 -29.45 3.49 18.92
N ARG A 439 -28.57 2.78 18.20
CA ARG A 439 -28.90 1.54 17.51
C ARG A 439 -27.70 0.61 17.47
N LEU A 440 -27.96 -0.65 17.12
CA LEU A 440 -26.89 -1.58 16.82
C LEU A 440 -26.23 -1.18 15.47
N PRO A 441 -24.89 -1.16 15.36
CA PRO A 441 -24.20 -0.82 14.12
C PRO A 441 -24.36 -1.95 13.11
N ASN A 442 -24.44 -1.61 11.82
CA ASN A 442 -24.28 -2.62 10.78
C ASN A 442 -22.83 -3.09 10.70
N PHE A 443 -22.61 -4.13 9.89
CA PHE A 443 -21.28 -4.69 9.71
C PHE A 443 -20.25 -3.66 9.23
N ASN A 444 -20.57 -2.85 8.21
CA ASN A 444 -19.60 -1.90 7.68
C ASN A 444 -19.18 -0.86 8.73
N GLU A 445 -20.14 -0.31 9.47
CA GLU A 445 -19.84 0.66 10.53
C GLU A 445 -18.92 0.05 11.59
N LEU A 446 -19.21 -1.16 12.08
CA LEU A 446 -18.41 -1.80 13.13
C LEU A 446 -17.07 -2.36 12.62
N TYR A 447 -17.03 -2.87 11.39
CA TYR A 447 -15.85 -3.49 10.80
C TYR A 447 -14.74 -2.47 10.52
N PHE A 448 -15.13 -1.24 10.14
CA PHE A 448 -14.20 -0.17 9.80
C PHE A 448 -13.77 0.70 10.98
N ILE A 449 -14.19 0.40 12.23
CA ILE A 449 -13.53 0.96 13.43
C ILE A 449 -12.41 0.06 13.97
N ALA A 450 -12.27 -1.16 13.45
CA ALA A 450 -11.22 -2.08 13.86
C ALA A 450 -9.86 -1.62 13.33
N ASP A 451 -8.86 -1.54 14.22
CA ASP A 451 -7.48 -1.24 13.88
C ASP A 451 -6.70 -2.55 13.72
N ARG A 452 -6.58 -3.03 12.48
CA ARG A 452 -5.91 -4.29 12.12
C ARG A 452 -4.38 -4.25 12.28
N THR A 453 -3.82 -3.08 12.60
CA THR A 453 -2.41 -2.97 13.02
C THR A 453 -2.22 -3.33 14.50
N LYS A 454 -3.31 -3.43 15.25
CA LYS A 454 -3.34 -3.83 16.65
C LYS A 454 -3.94 -5.23 16.81
N TYR A 455 -3.64 -5.82 17.96
CA TYR A 455 -4.11 -7.13 18.35
C TYR A 455 -4.56 -7.10 19.82
N ASN A 456 -5.65 -7.80 20.13
CA ASN A 456 -6.11 -8.06 21.49
C ASN A 456 -6.19 -6.83 22.43
N PRO A 457 -7.07 -5.84 22.17
CA PRO A 457 -8.00 -5.78 21.05
C PRO A 457 -7.48 -4.97 19.85
N SER A 458 -7.93 -5.34 18.65
CA SER A 458 -7.68 -4.69 17.36
C SER A 458 -8.56 -3.45 17.16
N ILE A 459 -8.38 -2.43 18.02
CA ILE A 459 -9.10 -1.16 17.98
C ILE A 459 -8.23 -0.06 18.60
N ASP A 460 -8.55 1.20 18.36
CA ASP A 460 -7.96 2.30 19.11
C ASP A 460 -8.38 2.29 20.59
N THR A 461 -7.60 1.61 21.44
CA THR A 461 -7.81 1.53 22.89
C THR A 461 -7.56 2.84 23.64
N THR A 462 -7.09 3.90 22.96
CA THR A 462 -7.05 5.23 23.55
C THR A 462 -8.42 5.89 23.52
N SER A 463 -9.14 5.68 22.41
CA SER A 463 -10.46 6.25 22.18
C SER A 463 -11.61 5.31 22.58
N PHE A 464 -11.41 3.99 22.53
CA PHE A 464 -12.38 2.97 22.91
C PHE A 464 -11.88 2.19 24.12
N LYS A 465 -12.06 2.76 25.32
CA LYS A 465 -11.53 2.19 26.56
C LYS A 465 -12.27 0.94 27.00
N HIS A 466 -13.52 0.76 26.57
CA HIS A 466 -14.37 -0.35 27.02
C HIS A 466 -14.60 -1.33 25.87
N THR A 467 -13.51 -1.91 25.37
CA THR A 467 -13.53 -2.96 24.36
C THR A 467 -12.94 -4.27 24.92
N LYS A 468 -13.78 -5.30 25.06
CA LYS A 468 -13.32 -6.70 25.17
C LYS A 468 -12.80 -7.20 23.82
N SER A 469 -11.76 -8.03 23.86
CA SER A 469 -11.16 -8.66 22.67
C SER A 469 -11.94 -9.92 22.25
N GLU A 470 -13.18 -9.74 21.80
CA GLU A 470 -14.09 -10.85 21.45
C GLU A 470 -15.02 -10.43 20.30
N ASN A 471 -16.01 -11.26 19.97
CA ASN A 471 -17.06 -10.99 18.98
C ASN A 471 -18.06 -9.93 19.47
N TYR A 472 -18.40 -8.99 18.59
CA TYR A 472 -19.43 -7.98 18.78
C TYR A 472 -20.52 -8.15 17.75
N TRP A 473 -21.78 -8.01 18.18
CA TRP A 473 -22.91 -8.06 17.28
C TRP A 473 -22.92 -6.87 16.31
N THR A 474 -23.31 -7.18 15.08
CA THR A 474 -23.79 -6.19 14.11
C THR A 474 -25.29 -6.38 13.92
N SER A 475 -25.99 -5.36 13.46
CA SER A 475 -27.40 -5.46 13.05
C SER A 475 -27.59 -6.27 11.78
N THR A 476 -26.52 -6.76 11.14
CA THR A 476 -26.63 -7.37 9.82
C THR A 476 -26.96 -8.86 9.88
N THR A 477 -28.13 -9.21 9.35
CA THR A 477 -28.52 -10.60 9.12
C THR A 477 -27.87 -11.21 7.87
N ILE A 478 -27.74 -12.53 7.85
CA ILE A 478 -27.34 -13.28 6.65
C ILE A 478 -28.58 -13.73 5.88
N ASP A 479 -28.71 -13.31 4.62
CA ASP A 479 -29.91 -13.55 3.81
C ASP A 479 -30.31 -15.04 3.72
N ARG A 480 -29.35 -15.93 3.42
CA ARG A 480 -29.61 -17.39 3.32
C ARG A 480 -29.80 -18.10 4.66
N LYS A 481 -29.40 -17.46 5.76
CA LYS A 481 -29.44 -18.02 7.12
C LYS A 481 -29.98 -16.97 8.08
N LYS A 482 -31.28 -16.63 7.95
CA LYS A 482 -31.92 -15.55 8.72
C LYS A 482 -31.82 -15.68 10.26
N ASN A 483 -31.52 -16.88 10.75
CA ASN A 483 -31.23 -17.17 12.16
C ASN A 483 -29.80 -16.83 12.59
N TYR A 484 -28.97 -16.28 11.69
CA TYR A 484 -27.58 -15.91 11.91
C TYR A 484 -27.37 -14.43 11.56
N ALA A 485 -26.43 -13.80 12.25
CA ALA A 485 -26.00 -12.44 11.99
C ALA A 485 -24.47 -12.36 11.96
N TRP A 486 -23.96 -11.33 11.28
CA TRP A 486 -22.52 -11.06 11.25
C TRP A 486 -22.04 -10.51 12.58
N THR A 487 -20.81 -10.83 12.93
CA THR A 487 -20.10 -10.26 14.07
C THR A 487 -18.75 -9.70 13.64
N VAL A 488 -18.25 -8.72 14.36
CA VAL A 488 -16.86 -8.24 14.22
C VAL A 488 -16.08 -8.69 15.43
N ASN A 489 -14.94 -9.34 15.21
CA ASN A 489 -14.07 -9.86 16.26
C ASN A 489 -12.91 -8.90 16.49
N PHE A 490 -12.86 -8.27 17.66
CA PHE A 490 -11.77 -7.37 18.02
C PHE A 490 -10.53 -8.09 18.54
N HIS A 491 -10.39 -9.41 18.42
CA HIS A 491 -9.12 -10.07 18.76
C HIS A 491 -8.08 -9.86 17.66
N TYR A 492 -8.45 -10.12 16.38
CA TYR A 492 -7.59 -9.86 15.21
C TYR A 492 -8.17 -8.80 14.24
N GLY A 493 -9.38 -8.30 14.46
CA GLY A 493 -9.99 -7.25 13.64
C GLY A 493 -10.66 -7.75 12.37
N TYR A 494 -11.23 -8.95 12.42
CA TYR A 494 -11.85 -9.65 11.30
C TYR A 494 -13.28 -10.05 11.63
N ASP A 495 -14.00 -10.60 10.67
CA ASP A 495 -15.36 -11.09 10.87
C ASP A 495 -15.46 -12.43 11.61
N GLY A 496 -15.32 -12.39 12.94
CA GLY A 496 -15.77 -13.46 13.83
C GLY A 496 -14.82 -14.65 14.00
N LYS A 497 -14.57 -15.07 15.26
CA LYS A 497 -13.80 -16.30 15.54
C LYS A 497 -14.66 -17.55 15.43
N GLY A 498 -14.33 -18.43 14.48
CA GLY A 498 -14.84 -19.80 14.40
C GLY A 498 -16.32 -19.87 14.04
N GLU A 499 -16.58 -20.31 12.81
CA GLU A 499 -17.85 -20.16 12.08
C GLU A 499 -18.09 -18.70 11.70
N GLU A 500 -18.08 -18.47 10.39
CA GLU A 500 -18.16 -17.22 9.59
C GLU A 500 -19.32 -16.26 9.96
N TRP A 501 -20.12 -16.62 10.97
CA TRP A 501 -21.33 -15.97 11.46
C TRP A 501 -21.81 -16.61 12.75
N GLN A 502 -22.56 -15.87 13.57
CA GLN A 502 -23.07 -16.39 14.84
C GLN A 502 -24.58 -16.56 14.82
N ASN A 503 -25.05 -17.68 15.38
CA ASN A 503 -26.47 -17.93 15.57
C ASN A 503 -27.03 -16.86 16.52
N LYS A 504 -28.15 -16.24 16.15
CA LYS A 504 -28.78 -15.14 16.89
C LYS A 504 -29.18 -15.49 18.33
N THR A 505 -29.23 -16.78 18.68
CA THR A 505 -29.48 -17.29 20.04
C THR A 505 -28.24 -17.30 20.95
N LYS A 506 -27.01 -17.20 20.40
CA LYS A 506 -25.79 -17.06 21.19
C LYS A 506 -25.69 -15.65 21.77
N THR A 507 -24.84 -15.46 22.78
CA THR A 507 -24.52 -14.12 23.28
C THR A 507 -23.20 -13.60 22.71
N ASN A 508 -23.16 -12.33 22.32
CA ASN A 508 -21.94 -11.62 21.92
C ASN A 508 -21.97 -10.19 22.49
N TYR A 509 -20.83 -9.52 22.50
CA TYR A 509 -20.71 -8.16 23.03
C TYR A 509 -21.40 -7.13 22.14
N ILE A 510 -21.66 -5.96 22.70
CA ILE A 510 -22.47 -4.92 22.06
C ILE A 510 -21.71 -3.60 22.10
N ARG A 511 -21.80 -2.83 21.02
CA ARG A 511 -21.39 -1.43 21.00
C ARG A 511 -22.41 -0.67 20.18
N CYS A 512 -23.20 0.18 20.82
CA CYS A 512 -24.19 0.96 20.12
C CYS A 512 -23.55 2.12 19.35
N VAL A 513 -24.20 2.54 18.27
CA VAL A 513 -23.79 3.66 17.43
C VAL A 513 -24.98 4.59 17.19
N ARG A 514 -24.70 5.85 16.91
CA ARG A 514 -25.70 6.82 16.42
C ARG A 514 -25.10 7.81 15.43
N SER A 515 -25.97 8.44 14.64
CA SER A 515 -25.64 9.62 13.83
C SER A 515 -25.48 10.86 14.71
N SER A 516 -24.63 11.81 14.29
CA SER A 516 -24.42 13.10 14.98
C SER A 516 -25.56 14.11 14.77
N LEU A 517 -26.49 13.84 13.86
CA LEU A 517 -27.67 14.67 13.56
C LEU A 517 -28.94 13.90 13.93
#